data_AF-A0A0M9DX61-F1
#
_entry.id   AF-A0A0M9DX61-F1
#
_cell.length_a   1.000
_cell.length_b   1.000
_cell.length_c   1.000
_cell.angle_alpha   90.00
_cell.angle_beta   90.00
_cell.angle_gamma   90.00
#
_symmetry.space_group_name_H-M   'P 1'
#
loop_
_entity.id
_entity.type
_entity.pdbx_description
1 polymer ?
#
loop_
_entity_poly.entity_id
_entity_poly.type
_entity_poly.pdbx_seq_one_letter_code
_entity_poly.pdbx_strand_id
1 'polypeptide(L)'
;MQRLKAKKKELLTVLNHPELPLHNNRSENAARVQKRREDVSLQTKTKEGTEAKDTMMTIIETAKKYSVSSFKYIFDRVSKTNEMPSIADLVRTKAVSPTNNFP
;
A
#
# COMPACT_ATOMS: atom_id res chain seq x y z
N MET A 1 -18.39 -22.57 -14.68
CA MET A 1 -17.44 -23.57 -14.12
C MET A 1 -16.07 -23.61 -14.78
N GLN A 2 -15.93 -23.47 -16.11
CA GLN A 2 -14.60 -23.55 -16.78
C GLN A 2 -13.58 -22.50 -16.31
N ARG A 3 -13.98 -21.23 -16.13
CA ARG A 3 -13.08 -20.15 -15.67
C ARG A 3 -12.48 -20.42 -14.29
N LEU A 4 -13.24 -20.98 -13.36
CA LEU A 4 -12.77 -21.33 -12.02
C LEU A 4 -11.78 -22.51 -12.06
N LYS A 5 -12.09 -23.52 -12.90
CA LYS A 5 -11.19 -24.67 -13.12
C LYS A 5 -9.86 -24.24 -13.76
N ALA A 6 -9.89 -23.28 -14.68
CA ALA A 6 -8.68 -22.72 -15.31
C ALA A 6 -7.76 -22.00 -14.31
N LYS A 7 -8.33 -21.35 -13.29
CA LYS A 7 -7.59 -20.65 -12.22
C LYS A 7 -7.27 -21.52 -11.00
N LYS A 8 -7.50 -22.83 -11.07
CA LYS A 8 -7.30 -23.75 -9.94
C LYS A 8 -5.92 -23.62 -9.29
N LYS A 9 -4.86 -23.45 -10.10
CA LYS A 9 -3.49 -23.30 -9.59
C LYS A 9 -3.31 -22.03 -8.76
N GLU A 10 -3.84 -20.89 -9.21
CA GLU A 10 -3.77 -19.59 -8.51
C GLU A 10 -4.62 -19.59 -7.23
N LEU A 11 -5.79 -20.24 -7.26
CA LEU A 11 -6.71 -20.29 -6.12
C LEU A 11 -6.24 -21.23 -4.99
N LEU A 12 -5.40 -22.22 -5.31
CA LEU A 12 -4.90 -23.20 -4.33
C LEU A 12 -3.50 -22.86 -3.78
N THR A 13 -2.92 -21.73 -4.16
CA THR A 13 -1.58 -21.29 -3.69
C THR A 13 -1.49 -21.19 -2.17
N VAL A 14 -2.61 -20.88 -1.50
CA VAL A 14 -2.74 -20.84 -0.04
C VAL A 14 -2.48 -22.19 0.65
N LEU A 15 -2.65 -23.31 -0.06
CA LEU A 15 -2.32 -24.64 0.50
C LEU A 15 -0.82 -24.82 0.71
N ASN A 16 0.01 -24.15 -0.11
CA ASN A 16 1.46 -24.13 0.05
C ASN A 16 1.92 -23.08 1.05
N HIS A 17 1.06 -22.09 1.36
CA HIS A 17 1.35 -20.93 2.20
C HIS A 17 0.21 -20.72 3.22
N PRO A 18 0.02 -21.64 4.17
CA PRO A 18 -1.10 -21.60 5.11
C PRO A 18 -1.03 -20.39 6.07
N GLU A 19 0.13 -19.75 6.19
CA GLU A 19 0.33 -18.50 6.92
C GLU A 19 -0.37 -17.30 6.26
N LEU A 20 -0.71 -17.39 4.97
CA LEU A 20 -1.35 -16.29 4.27
C LEU A 20 -2.87 -16.34 4.42
N PRO A 21 -3.54 -15.19 4.64
CA PRO A 21 -5.00 -15.17 4.73
C PRO A 21 -5.64 -15.54 3.39
N LEU A 22 -6.69 -16.36 3.45
CA LEU A 22 -7.47 -16.76 2.26
C LEU A 22 -8.19 -15.57 1.60
N HIS A 23 -8.50 -14.53 2.38
CA HIS A 23 -9.17 -13.32 1.89
C HIS A 23 -8.16 -12.27 1.38
N ASN A 24 -8.58 -11.48 0.40
CA ASN A 24 -7.80 -10.40 -0.21
C ASN A 24 -8.08 -9.00 0.42
N ASN A 25 -8.76 -8.94 1.57
CA ASN A 25 -9.26 -7.70 2.20
C ASN A 25 -8.25 -6.54 2.22
N ARG A 26 -6.96 -6.83 2.48
CA ARG A 26 -5.89 -5.82 2.49
C ARG A 26 -5.70 -5.17 1.12
N SER A 27 -5.67 -5.98 0.06
CA SER A 27 -5.55 -5.52 -1.33
C SER A 27 -6.80 -4.74 -1.77
N GLU A 28 -7.99 -5.23 -1.41
CA GLU A 28 -9.25 -4.53 -1.74
C GLU A 28 -9.36 -3.18 -1.04
N ASN A 29 -8.99 -3.10 0.24
CA ASN A 29 -8.98 -1.84 0.99
C ASN A 29 -8.04 -0.81 0.36
N ALA A 30 -6.85 -1.23 -0.08
CA ALA A 30 -5.91 -0.35 -0.78
C ALA A 30 -6.50 0.16 -2.11
N ALA A 31 -7.08 -0.72 -2.92
CA ALA A 31 -7.76 -0.33 -4.16
C ALA A 31 -8.93 0.63 -3.91
N ARG A 32 -9.68 0.43 -2.82
CA ARG A 32 -10.80 1.30 -2.43
C ARG A 32 -10.36 2.71 -2.05
N VAL A 33 -9.16 2.88 -1.48
CA VAL A 33 -8.64 4.22 -1.18
C VAL A 33 -8.44 5.03 -2.47
N GLN A 34 -7.82 4.43 -3.49
CA GLN A 34 -7.65 5.06 -4.79
C GLN A 34 -9.00 5.39 -5.44
N LYS A 35 -9.94 4.45 -5.44
CA LYS A 35 -11.27 4.67 -6.03
C LYS A 35 -12.04 5.79 -5.34
N ARG A 36 -12.02 5.85 -4.01
CA ARG A 36 -12.63 6.97 -3.27
C ARG A 36 -12.00 8.32 -3.61
N ARG A 37 -10.69 8.36 -3.85
CA ARG A 37 -10.04 9.60 -4.28
C ARG A 37 -10.42 9.99 -5.71
N GLU A 38 -10.60 9.01 -6.60
CA GLU A 38 -11.11 9.24 -7.96
C GLU A 38 -12.56 9.74 -7.95
N ASP A 39 -13.42 9.23 -7.08
CA ASP A 39 -14.81 9.72 -6.97
C ASP A 39 -14.86 11.21 -6.59
N VAL A 40 -13.94 11.67 -5.73
CA VAL A 40 -13.91 13.06 -5.25
C VAL A 40 -13.14 13.99 -6.20
N SER A 41 -12.00 13.54 -6.72
CA SER A 41 -11.06 14.39 -7.48
C SER A 41 -11.08 14.14 -8.99
N LEU A 42 -11.90 13.18 -9.46
CA LEU A 42 -11.94 12.68 -10.83
C LEU A 42 -10.58 12.15 -11.30
N GLN A 43 -10.42 12.02 -12.61
CA GLN A 43 -9.20 11.58 -13.27
C GLN A 43 -8.20 12.72 -13.46
N THR A 44 -6.92 12.37 -13.48
CA THR A 44 -5.82 13.26 -13.86
C THR A 44 -5.83 13.50 -15.37
N LYS A 45 -5.44 14.72 -15.80
CA LYS A 45 -5.42 15.10 -17.22
C LYS A 45 -4.06 14.90 -17.90
N THR A 46 -2.99 14.94 -17.12
CA THR A 46 -1.62 14.81 -17.63
C THR A 46 -0.90 13.67 -16.92
N LYS A 47 0.19 13.21 -17.54
CA LYS A 47 1.03 12.14 -16.98
C LYS A 47 1.67 12.58 -15.66
N GLU A 48 2.16 13.82 -15.60
CA GLU A 48 2.76 14.41 -14.40
C GLU A 48 1.75 14.48 -13.25
N GLY A 49 0.49 14.80 -13.56
CA GLY A 49 -0.59 14.79 -12.58
C GLY A 49 -0.87 13.40 -12.02
N THR A 50 -0.85 12.38 -12.88
CA THR A 50 -0.95 10.96 -12.46
C THR A 50 0.21 10.56 -11.56
N GLU A 51 1.44 10.85 -11.98
CA GLU A 51 2.65 10.55 -11.20
C GLU A 51 2.64 11.25 -9.84
N ALA A 52 2.24 12.53 -9.78
CA ALA A 52 2.13 13.28 -8.53
C ALA A 52 1.06 12.68 -7.60
N LYS A 53 -0.12 12.34 -8.14
CA LYS A 53 -1.20 11.69 -7.38
C LYS A 53 -0.72 10.35 -6.81
N ASP A 54 -0.14 9.50 -7.64
CA ASP A 54 0.27 8.15 -7.27
C ASP A 54 1.42 8.17 -6.26
N THR A 55 2.39 9.08 -6.45
CA THR A 55 3.49 9.30 -5.49
C THR A 55 2.96 9.73 -4.13
N MET A 56 2.08 10.75 -4.10
CA MET A 56 1.54 11.26 -2.84
C MET A 56 0.64 10.24 -2.14
N MET A 57 -0.19 9.50 -2.89
CA MET A 57 -0.98 8.41 -2.30
C MET A 57 -0.09 7.31 -1.73
N THR A 58 0.96 6.92 -2.44
CA THR A 58 1.92 5.91 -1.96
C THR A 58 2.57 6.35 -0.66
N ILE A 59 3.06 7.59 -0.57
CA ILE A 59 3.66 8.14 0.65
C ILE A 59 2.66 8.13 1.81
N ILE A 60 1.43 8.62 1.58
CA ILE A 60 0.41 8.71 2.63
C ILE A 60 0.02 7.34 3.15
N GLU A 61 -0.33 6.41 2.26
CA GLU A 61 -0.79 5.07 2.66
C GLU A 61 0.34 4.24 3.29
N THR A 62 1.57 4.40 2.81
CA THR A 62 2.73 3.73 3.42
C THR A 62 3.05 4.30 4.80
N ALA A 63 3.03 5.62 4.98
CA ALA A 63 3.22 6.25 6.28
C ALA A 63 2.15 5.78 7.29
N LYS A 64 0.88 5.72 6.86
CA LYS A 64 -0.22 5.17 7.68
C LYS A 64 0.03 3.72 8.09
N LYS A 65 0.50 2.87 7.17
CA LYS A 65 0.80 1.45 7.44
C LYS A 65 1.86 1.28 8.54
N TYR A 66 2.80 2.22 8.64
CA TYR A 66 3.83 2.25 9.68
C TYR A 66 3.48 3.15 10.87
N SER A 67 2.22 3.58 11.00
CA SER A 67 1.76 4.48 12.08
C SER A 67 2.54 5.80 12.16
N VAL A 68 3.08 6.27 11.03
CA VAL A 68 3.76 7.56 10.90
C VAL A 68 2.75 8.60 10.44
N SER A 69 2.75 9.77 11.08
CA SER A 69 1.94 10.90 10.64
C SER A 69 2.40 11.37 9.25
N SER A 70 1.54 11.17 8.25
CA SER A 70 1.83 11.58 6.87
C SER A 70 2.09 13.09 6.76
N PHE A 71 1.38 13.91 7.54
CA PHE A 71 1.57 15.36 7.57
C PHE A 71 2.96 15.74 8.09
N LYS A 72 3.36 15.20 9.25
CA LYS A 72 4.69 15.46 9.82
C LYS A 72 5.80 15.00 8.87
N TYR A 73 5.62 13.84 8.24
CA TYR A 73 6.59 13.32 7.27
C TYR A 73 6.73 14.23 6.03
N ILE A 74 5.62 14.67 5.45
CA ILE A 74 5.66 15.59 4.30
C ILE A 74 6.30 16.92 4.71
N PHE A 75 5.94 17.45 5.88
CA PHE A 75 6.54 18.67 6.41
C PHE A 75 8.06 18.54 6.58
N ASP A 76 8.55 17.45 7.17
CA ASP A 76 9.98 17.17 7.34
C ASP A 76 10.73 17.15 5.99
N ARG A 77 10.14 16.54 4.96
CA ARG A 77 10.73 16.48 3.61
C ARG A 77 10.71 17.83 2.90
N VAL A 78 9.62 18.59 3.01
CA VAL A 78 9.49 19.92 2.37
C VAL A 78 10.38 20.94 3.06
N SER A 79 10.47 20.91 4.39
CA SER A 79 11.35 21.75 5.20
C SER A 79 12.84 21.36 5.09
N LYS A 80 13.14 20.23 4.44
CA LYS A 80 14.49 19.67 4.25
C LYS A 80 15.24 19.36 5.56
N THR A 81 14.53 19.27 6.67
CA THR A 81 15.09 18.88 7.99
C THR A 81 15.58 17.45 7.94
N ASN A 82 14.83 16.56 7.27
CA ASN A 82 15.15 15.14 7.10
C ASN A 82 15.47 14.43 8.42
N GLU A 83 14.86 14.85 9.53
CA GLU A 83 15.04 14.27 10.87
C GLU A 83 14.33 12.92 10.98
N MET A 84 13.23 12.75 10.23
CA MET A 84 12.49 11.51 10.21
C MET A 84 13.18 10.47 9.31
N PRO A 85 13.18 9.18 9.69
CA PRO A 85 13.69 8.12 8.81
C PRO A 85 12.91 8.11 7.49
N SER A 86 13.58 7.73 6.40
CA SER A 86 12.90 7.63 5.12
C SER A 86 11.86 6.51 5.14
N ILE A 87 10.77 6.68 4.40
CA ILE A 87 9.78 5.60 4.24
C ILE A 87 10.45 4.33 3.68
N ALA A 88 11.46 4.47 2.82
CA ALA A 88 12.21 3.34 2.28
C ALA A 88 12.94 2.57 3.39
N ASP A 89 13.55 3.27 4.34
CA ASP A 89 14.23 2.64 5.48
C ASP A 89 13.23 1.95 6.39
N LEU A 90 12.09 2.59 6.68
CA LEU A 90 11.00 1.97 7.46
C LEU A 90 10.52 0.66 6.85
N VAL A 91 10.37 0.61 5.51
CA VAL A 91 9.99 -0.60 4.78
C VAL A 91 11.07 -1.68 4.94
N ARG A 92 12.35 -1.33 4.77
CA ARG A 92 13.47 -2.27 4.90
C ARG A 92 13.59 -2.82 6.32
N THR A 93 13.54 -1.96 7.34
CA THR A 93 13.60 -2.37 8.74
C THR A 93 12.49 -3.35 9.09
N LYS A 94 11.27 -3.13 8.59
CA LYS A 94 10.14 -4.03 8.87
C LYS A 94 10.16 -5.31 8.06
N ALA A 95 10.76 -5.30 6.87
CA ALA A 95 10.98 -6.53 6.09
C ALA A 95 11.94 -7.50 6.80
N VAL A 96 12.94 -6.98 7.53
CA VAL A 96 13.93 -7.78 8.28
C VAL A 96 13.39 -8.25 9.64
N SER A 97 12.38 -7.56 10.19
CA SER A 97 11.73 -7.92 11.46
C SER A 97 10.29 -8.39 11.22
N PRO A 98 10.07 -9.67 10.85
CA PRO A 98 8.71 -10.20 10.70
C PRO A 98 8.05 -10.22 12.08
N THR A 99 7.29 -9.16 12.38
CA THR A 99 6.37 -9.18 13.51
C THR A 99 5.26 -10.17 13.18
N ASN A 100 5.36 -11.37 13.78
CA ASN A 100 4.28 -12.36 13.89
C ASN A 100 3.14 -11.76 14.74
N ASN A 101 2.40 -10.80 14.19
CA ASN A 101 1.10 -10.44 14.70
C ASN A 101 0.09 -10.71 13.60
N PHE A 102 -0.30 -11.97 13.52
CA PHE A 102 -1.56 -12.39 12.92
C PHE A 102 -2.66 -12.17 13.98
N PRO A 103 -3.71 -11.39 13.71
CA PRO A 103 -4.96 -11.55 14.43
C PRO A 103 -5.61 -12.90 14.09
#